data_AF-A0A3E3DGX7-F1
#
_entry.id   AF-A0A3E3DGX7-F1
#
_cell.length_a   1.000
_cell.length_b   1.000
_cell.length_c   1.000
_cell.angle_alpha   90.00
_cell.angle_beta   90.00
_cell.angle_gamma   90.00
#
_symmetry.space_group_name_H-M   'P 1'
#
loop_
_entity.id
_entity.type
_entity.pdbx_description
1 polymer ?
#
loop_
_entity_poly.entity_id
_entity_poly.type
_entity_poly.pdbx_seq_one_letter_code
_entity_poly.pdbx_strand_id
1 'polypeptide(L)'
;MDGQTEKKSRYLAVIGASAGGPKAVLTVLKELPSTTCGILVIQHLSHGFSGKFAEYLNPQCKMRVKEAQPGEPVCDGTVYIAPDGYQMSLGKLEDGFMIRCVPGKRYGGFCPSISYTMNSVAETVKEKAMGIILTGMGEDGAKGLLAMRQAGARTVAQDKETSEIYSMPESAFRNGGAERQMGLGLISGEITRFCMNMNNKTGR
;
A
#
# COMPACT_ATOMS: atom_id res chain seq x y z
N MET A 1 -16.16 5.69 -24.11
CA MET A 1 -16.31 4.44 -23.34
C MET A 1 -15.14 3.57 -23.75
N ASP A 2 -13.99 3.77 -23.11
CA ASP A 2 -12.81 2.97 -23.44
C ASP A 2 -12.79 1.80 -22.48
N GLY A 3 -13.43 0.71 -22.91
CA GLY A 3 -13.41 -0.58 -22.24
C GLY A 3 -12.04 -1.24 -22.37
N GLN A 4 -11.00 -0.64 -21.80
CA GLN A 4 -9.78 -1.38 -21.49
C GLN A 4 -10.13 -2.38 -20.39
N THR A 5 -10.07 -3.66 -20.72
CA THR A 5 -10.21 -4.76 -19.77
C THR A 5 -9.21 -4.55 -18.64
N GLU A 6 -9.69 -4.27 -17.42
CA GLU A 6 -8.82 -4.04 -16.27
C GLU A 6 -7.96 -5.29 -16.03
N LYS A 7 -6.64 -5.16 -16.22
CA LYS A 7 -5.69 -6.25 -16.02
C LYS A 7 -5.51 -6.50 -14.54
N LYS A 8 -5.93 -7.67 -14.06
CA LYS A 8 -5.73 -8.11 -12.68
C LYS A 8 -4.24 -8.16 -12.32
N SER A 9 -3.91 -7.60 -11.17
CA SER A 9 -2.55 -7.56 -10.66
C SER A 9 -2.07 -8.93 -10.20
N ARG A 10 -0.88 -9.33 -10.67
CA ARG A 10 -0.14 -10.50 -10.18
C ARG A 10 0.87 -10.15 -9.09
N TYR A 11 1.20 -8.86 -8.99
CA TYR A 11 2.09 -8.24 -8.02
C TYR A 11 1.38 -7.01 -7.47
N LEU A 12 1.66 -6.58 -6.25
CA LEU A 12 1.09 -5.35 -5.70
C LEU A 12 2.00 -4.68 -4.69
N ALA A 13 1.77 -3.40 -4.46
CA ALA A 13 2.38 -2.65 -3.37
C ALA A 13 1.34 -2.32 -2.29
N VAL A 14 1.81 -2.18 -1.05
CA VAL A 14 1.00 -1.76 0.10
C VAL A 14 1.72 -0.60 0.78
N ILE A 15 1.03 0.54 0.92
CA ILE A 15 1.56 1.75 1.56
C ILE A 15 0.78 2.00 2.86
N GLY A 16 1.51 2.11 3.96
CA GLY A 16 0.98 2.56 5.25
C GLY A 16 1.48 3.96 5.61
N ALA A 17 0.60 4.84 6.06
CA ALA A 17 0.94 6.22 6.44
C ALA A 17 0.00 6.80 7.51
N SER A 18 0.45 7.82 8.24
CA SER A 18 -0.36 8.51 9.26
C SER A 18 -0.13 10.03 9.21
N ALA A 19 0.32 10.67 10.29
CA ALA A 19 0.65 12.10 10.31
C ALA A 19 1.73 12.48 9.26
N GLY A 20 1.49 13.57 8.51
CA GLY A 20 2.25 13.93 7.30
C GLY A 20 1.96 13.04 6.08
N GLY A 21 1.21 11.96 6.27
CA GLY A 21 0.94 10.92 5.28
C GLY A 21 0.19 11.40 4.04
N PRO A 22 -0.87 12.24 4.11
CA PRO A 22 -1.59 12.66 2.91
C PRO A 22 -0.68 13.32 1.85
N LYS A 23 0.26 14.17 2.29
CA LYS A 23 1.25 14.79 1.42
C LYS A 23 2.26 13.76 0.90
N ALA A 24 2.76 12.88 1.78
CA ALA A 24 3.73 11.86 1.40
C ALA A 24 3.17 10.84 0.38
N VAL A 25 1.95 10.36 0.61
CA VAL A 25 1.22 9.48 -0.31
C VAL A 25 1.05 10.15 -1.66
N LEU A 26 0.58 11.41 -1.71
CA LEU A 26 0.48 12.15 -2.97
C LEU A 26 1.82 12.26 -3.69
N THR A 27 2.91 12.59 -2.97
CA THR A 27 4.26 12.67 -3.55
C THR A 27 4.69 11.38 -4.21
N VAL A 28 4.40 10.23 -3.61
CA VAL A 28 4.72 8.92 -4.19
C VAL A 28 3.82 8.63 -5.39
N LEU A 29 2.51 8.75 -5.23
CA LEU A 29 1.54 8.28 -6.23
C LEU A 29 1.51 9.12 -7.51
N LYS A 30 1.70 10.44 -7.42
CA LYS A 30 1.59 11.35 -8.58
C LYS A 30 2.61 11.05 -9.68
N GLU A 31 3.76 10.48 -9.31
CA GLU A 31 4.85 10.15 -10.24
C GLU A 31 4.71 8.76 -10.87
N LEU A 32 3.80 7.92 -10.37
CA LEU A 32 3.66 6.54 -10.84
C LEU A 32 2.97 6.48 -12.21
N PRO A 33 3.51 5.71 -13.18
CA PRO A 33 2.82 5.42 -14.43
C PRO A 33 1.50 4.68 -14.22
N SER A 34 0.54 4.85 -15.15
CA SER A 34 -0.71 4.09 -15.16
C SER A 34 -0.54 2.59 -15.40
N THR A 35 0.65 2.14 -15.79
CA THR A 35 1.02 0.73 -15.98
C THR A 35 1.60 0.07 -14.72
N THR A 36 1.72 0.82 -13.62
CA THR A 36 2.21 0.30 -12.33
C THR A 36 1.26 -0.78 -11.80
N CYS A 37 1.78 -1.77 -11.08
CA CYS A 37 0.95 -2.78 -10.44
C CYS A 37 0.01 -2.17 -9.39
N GLY A 38 -1.05 -2.88 -9.02
CA GLY A 38 -2.07 -2.38 -8.09
C GLY A 38 -1.49 -1.99 -6.73
N ILE A 39 -2.03 -0.93 -6.11
CA ILE A 39 -1.51 -0.38 -4.85
C ILE A 39 -2.62 -0.28 -3.82
N LEU A 40 -2.38 -0.83 -2.64
CA LEU A 40 -3.24 -0.64 -1.47
C LEU A 40 -2.67 0.47 -0.60
N VAL A 41 -3.50 1.42 -0.18
CA VAL A 41 -3.08 2.53 0.70
C VAL A 41 -3.92 2.51 1.96
N ILE A 42 -3.23 2.44 3.09
CA ILE A 42 -3.82 2.55 4.42
C ILE A 42 -3.28 3.84 5.03
N GLN A 43 -4.11 4.87 4.98
CA GLN A 43 -3.83 6.17 5.56
C GLN A 43 -4.70 6.33 6.81
N HIS A 44 -4.08 6.53 7.97
CA HIS A 44 -4.84 6.88 9.17
C HIS A 44 -5.45 8.28 8.99
N LEU A 45 -6.77 8.35 9.00
CA LEU A 45 -7.57 9.57 8.85
C LEU A 45 -8.65 9.62 9.93
N SER A 46 -9.22 10.80 10.12
CA SER A 46 -10.46 10.97 10.85
C SER A 46 -11.62 10.26 10.13
N HIS A 47 -12.66 9.91 10.90
CA HIS A 47 -13.81 9.19 10.36
C HIS A 47 -14.48 9.97 9.21
N GLY A 48 -14.84 9.30 8.11
CA GLY A 48 -15.51 9.87 6.93
C GLY A 48 -14.59 10.57 5.92
N PHE A 49 -13.25 10.41 6.02
CA PHE A 49 -12.30 11.07 5.11
C PHE A 49 -11.65 10.16 4.06
N SER A 50 -11.76 8.83 4.15
CA SER A 50 -11.13 7.90 3.20
C SER A 50 -11.59 8.11 1.75
N GLY A 51 -12.90 8.20 1.50
CA GLY A 51 -13.48 8.52 0.19
C GLY A 51 -13.02 9.89 -0.34
N LYS A 52 -13.10 10.93 0.49
CA LYS A 52 -12.64 12.29 0.14
C LYS A 52 -11.15 12.33 -0.18
N PHE A 53 -10.34 11.52 0.50
CA PHE A 53 -8.92 11.42 0.23
C PHE A 53 -8.65 10.75 -1.13
N ALA A 54 -9.41 9.70 -1.48
CA ALA A 54 -9.35 9.12 -2.81
C ALA A 54 -9.75 10.13 -3.91
N GLU A 55 -10.84 10.88 -3.70
CA GLU A 55 -11.30 11.94 -4.61
C GLU A 55 -10.26 13.05 -4.78
N TYR A 56 -9.58 13.43 -3.69
CA TYR A 56 -8.49 14.40 -3.73
C TYR A 56 -7.30 13.89 -4.55
N LEU A 57 -6.89 12.63 -4.38
CA LEU A 57 -5.73 12.06 -5.05
C LEU A 57 -5.96 11.78 -6.54
N ASN A 58 -7.15 11.31 -6.91
CA ASN A 58 -7.46 10.79 -8.25
C ASN A 58 -7.10 11.76 -9.41
N PRO A 59 -7.49 13.05 -9.42
CA PRO A 59 -7.15 13.94 -10.52
C PRO A 59 -5.67 14.34 -10.57
N GLN A 60 -4.89 14.04 -9.53
CA GLN A 60 -3.48 14.38 -9.43
C GLN A 60 -2.55 13.23 -9.83
N CYS A 61 -3.11 12.03 -10.04
CA CYS A 61 -2.36 10.81 -10.33
C CYS A 61 -2.65 10.32 -11.75
N LYS A 62 -1.67 9.67 -12.38
CA LYS A 62 -1.89 8.96 -13.66
C LYS A 62 -2.62 7.63 -13.46
N MET A 63 -2.43 7.01 -12.29
CA MET A 63 -3.19 5.84 -11.85
C MET A 63 -4.58 6.26 -11.39
N ARG A 64 -5.57 5.40 -11.62
CA ARG A 64 -6.91 5.57 -11.05
C ARG A 64 -6.83 5.42 -9.53
N VAL A 65 -7.32 6.39 -8.78
CA VAL A 65 -7.40 6.32 -7.30
C VAL A 65 -8.86 6.26 -6.89
N LYS A 66 -9.19 5.27 -6.06
CA LYS A 66 -10.55 5.10 -5.52
C LYS A 66 -10.51 4.57 -4.10
N GLU A 67 -11.59 4.78 -3.35
CA GLU A 67 -11.82 4.02 -2.14
C GLU A 67 -12.13 2.56 -2.49
N ALA A 68 -11.58 1.63 -1.71
CA ALA A 68 -11.69 0.21 -1.95
C ALA A 68 -13.09 -0.32 -1.63
N GLN A 69 -13.63 -1.14 -2.53
CA GLN A 69 -14.94 -1.79 -2.41
C GLN A 69 -14.76 -3.28 -2.13
N PRO A 70 -15.52 -3.86 -1.18
CA PRO A 70 -15.46 -5.29 -0.93
C PRO A 70 -15.79 -6.11 -2.18
N GLY A 71 -15.00 -7.14 -2.46
CA GLY A 71 -15.22 -8.08 -3.56
C GLY A 71 -14.63 -7.66 -4.90
N GLU A 72 -14.06 -6.45 -5.01
CA GLU A 72 -13.44 -6.02 -6.26
C GLU A 72 -12.03 -6.63 -6.43
N PRO A 73 -11.60 -6.92 -7.68
CA PRO A 73 -10.25 -7.37 -7.94
C PRO A 73 -9.23 -6.24 -7.76
N VAL A 74 -8.00 -6.59 -7.39
CA VAL A 74 -6.85 -5.68 -7.48
C VAL A 74 -6.36 -5.65 -8.92
N CYS A 75 -6.34 -4.47 -9.54
CA CYS A 75 -5.97 -4.26 -10.93
C CYS A 75 -4.74 -3.36 -11.06
N ASP A 76 -3.94 -3.61 -12.10
CA ASP A 76 -2.84 -2.75 -12.49
C ASP A 76 -3.39 -1.34 -12.82
N GLY A 77 -2.61 -0.31 -12.55
CA GLY A 77 -2.99 1.08 -12.78
C GLY A 77 -3.98 1.65 -11.77
N THR A 78 -4.30 0.90 -10.70
CA THR A 78 -5.29 1.32 -9.70
C THR A 78 -4.71 1.38 -8.30
N VAL A 79 -5.05 2.44 -7.58
CA VAL A 79 -4.76 2.68 -6.17
C VAL A 79 -6.06 2.57 -5.37
N TYR A 80 -6.05 1.75 -4.34
CA TYR A 80 -7.18 1.45 -3.47
C TYR A 80 -6.93 2.03 -2.08
N ILE A 81 -7.69 3.07 -1.71
CA ILE A 81 -7.67 3.64 -0.36
C ILE A 81 -8.54 2.76 0.54
N ALA A 82 -7.97 2.29 1.65
CA ALA A 82 -8.71 1.52 2.64
C ALA A 82 -9.90 2.32 3.19
N PRO A 83 -11.13 1.76 3.18
CA PRO A 83 -12.29 2.44 3.70
C PRO A 83 -12.24 2.51 5.23
N ASP A 84 -12.59 3.67 5.76
CA ASP A 84 -12.70 3.90 7.19
C ASP A 84 -13.84 3.09 7.83
N GLY A 85 -13.62 2.60 9.06
CA GLY A 85 -14.54 1.71 9.76
C GLY A 85 -14.43 0.23 9.37
N TYR A 86 -13.57 -0.11 8.41
CA TYR A 86 -13.34 -1.47 7.96
C TYR A 86 -11.86 -1.84 8.06
N GLN A 87 -11.61 -3.13 8.30
CA GLN A 87 -10.30 -3.70 8.06
C GLN A 87 -10.22 -4.18 6.61
N MET A 88 -9.14 -3.82 5.92
CA MET A 88 -8.88 -4.24 4.55
C MET A 88 -7.93 -5.44 4.53
N SER A 89 -8.27 -6.45 3.73
CA SER A 89 -7.49 -7.67 3.56
C SER A 89 -7.59 -8.15 2.12
N LEU A 90 -6.82 -9.17 1.77
CA LEU A 90 -6.84 -9.79 0.45
C LEU A 90 -7.33 -11.25 0.52
N GLY A 91 -8.01 -11.66 -0.53
CA GLY A 91 -8.21 -13.06 -0.90
C GLY A 91 -7.51 -13.38 -2.22
N LYS A 92 -7.29 -14.66 -2.50
CA LYS A 92 -6.83 -15.12 -3.81
C LYS A 92 -7.98 -15.28 -4.78
N LEU A 93 -7.72 -14.90 -6.03
CA LEU A 93 -8.44 -15.35 -7.21
C LEU A 93 -7.53 -16.29 -8.00
N GLU A 94 -8.09 -17.03 -8.95
CA GLU A 94 -7.30 -17.84 -9.90
C GLU A 94 -6.24 -16.96 -10.58
N ASP A 95 -6.66 -15.78 -11.03
CA ASP A 95 -5.83 -14.85 -11.77
C ASP A 95 -5.57 -13.49 -11.11
N GLY A 96 -5.37 -13.47 -9.79
CA GLY A 96 -4.98 -12.26 -9.07
C GLY A 96 -5.45 -12.25 -7.62
N PHE A 97 -5.83 -11.07 -7.15
CA PHE A 97 -6.25 -10.86 -5.77
C PHE A 97 -7.59 -10.14 -5.72
N MET A 98 -8.33 -10.37 -4.65
CA MET A 98 -9.62 -9.74 -4.39
C MET A 98 -9.56 -9.00 -3.06
N ILE A 99 -10.05 -7.77 -3.05
CA ILE A 99 -10.14 -6.96 -1.84
C ILE A 99 -11.28 -7.46 -0.98
N ARG A 100 -11.02 -7.61 0.32
CA ARG A 100 -12.01 -7.90 1.34
C ARG A 100 -11.99 -6.77 2.36
N CYS A 101 -13.14 -6.13 2.57
CA CYS A 101 -13.31 -5.15 3.63
C CYS A 101 -14.30 -5.73 4.65
N VAL A 102 -13.87 -5.88 5.89
CA VAL A 102 -14.71 -6.40 6.97
C VAL A 102 -14.97 -5.28 7.99
N PRO A 103 -16.24 -4.98 8.33
CA PRO A 103 -16.51 -4.07 9.44
C PRO A 103 -15.90 -4.69 10.69
N GLY A 104 -15.10 -3.93 11.42
CA GLY A 104 -14.15 -4.57 12.32
C GLY A 104 -13.84 -3.79 13.57
N LYS A 105 -13.53 -4.55 14.62
CA LYS A 105 -12.85 -4.06 15.81
C LYS A 105 -11.49 -3.49 15.42
N ARG A 106 -11.05 -2.51 16.20
CA ARG A 106 -9.72 -1.91 16.07
C ARG A 106 -8.64 -2.98 16.24
N TYR A 107 -7.74 -3.09 15.27
CA TYR A 107 -6.52 -3.89 15.36
C TYR A 107 -5.39 -2.96 15.75
N GLY A 108 -4.74 -3.20 16.89
CA GLY A 108 -3.71 -2.29 17.40
C GLY A 108 -4.21 -0.85 17.64
N GLY A 109 -5.52 -0.66 17.85
CA GLY A 109 -6.14 0.67 18.01
C GLY A 109 -6.66 1.33 16.73
N PHE A 110 -6.42 0.74 15.55
CA PHE A 110 -6.79 1.32 14.26
C PHE A 110 -7.80 0.48 13.47
N CYS A 111 -8.65 1.14 12.70
CA CYS A 111 -9.59 0.55 11.75
C CYS A 111 -9.86 1.59 10.65
N PRO A 112 -9.14 1.55 9.51
CA PRO A 112 -8.25 0.47 9.07
C PRO A 112 -6.88 0.48 9.78
N SER A 113 -6.32 -0.72 10.00
CA SER A 113 -4.94 -0.90 10.47
C SER A 113 -3.99 -1.28 9.34
N ILE A 114 -2.81 -0.68 9.36
CA ILE A 114 -1.73 -0.97 8.42
C ILE A 114 -1.21 -2.39 8.65
N SER A 115 -0.94 -2.77 9.90
CA SER A 115 -0.44 -4.11 10.23
C SER A 115 -1.42 -5.20 9.83
N TYR A 116 -2.73 -4.97 10.02
CA TYR A 116 -3.76 -5.93 9.62
C TYR A 116 -3.69 -6.23 8.11
N THR A 117 -3.64 -5.17 7.30
CA THR A 117 -3.58 -5.32 5.84
C THR A 117 -2.26 -5.97 5.40
N MET A 118 -1.14 -5.52 5.96
CA MET A 118 0.18 -6.08 5.63
C MET A 118 0.34 -7.55 6.04
N ASN A 119 -0.22 -7.98 7.17
CA ASN A 119 -0.25 -9.40 7.55
C ASN A 119 -1.04 -10.23 6.54
N SER A 120 -2.23 -9.77 6.13
CA SER A 120 -3.02 -10.44 5.11
C SER A 120 -2.27 -10.55 3.77
N VAL A 121 -1.53 -9.50 3.39
CA VAL A 121 -0.69 -9.49 2.19
C VAL A 121 0.48 -10.46 2.31
N ALA A 122 1.13 -10.54 3.48
CA ALA A 122 2.20 -11.50 3.74
C ALA A 122 1.71 -12.95 3.57
N GLU A 123 0.51 -13.28 4.06
CA GLU A 123 -0.09 -14.61 3.94
C GLU A 123 -0.51 -14.94 2.50
N THR A 124 -1.07 -13.95 1.80
CA THR A 124 -1.77 -14.15 0.52
C THR A 124 -0.84 -14.00 -0.69
N VAL A 125 -0.01 -12.95 -0.68
CA VAL A 125 0.76 -12.47 -1.84
C VAL A 125 2.24 -12.85 -1.73
N LYS A 126 2.80 -12.86 -0.51
CA LYS A 126 4.18 -13.26 -0.22
C LYS A 126 5.22 -12.45 -1.01
N GLU A 127 6.17 -13.10 -1.69
CA GLU A 127 7.27 -12.50 -2.42
C GLU A 127 6.84 -11.63 -3.62
N LYS A 128 5.57 -11.74 -4.03
CA LYS A 128 4.98 -10.91 -5.09
C LYS A 128 4.47 -9.56 -4.58
N ALA A 129 4.76 -9.21 -3.33
CA ALA A 129 4.38 -7.94 -2.73
C ALA A 129 5.59 -7.02 -2.47
N MET A 130 5.30 -5.72 -2.40
CA MET A 130 6.16 -4.71 -1.80
C MET A 130 5.41 -4.00 -0.67
N GLY A 131 5.99 -3.93 0.51
CA GLY A 131 5.48 -3.17 1.65
C GLY A 131 6.23 -1.85 1.82
N ILE A 132 5.51 -0.76 2.04
CA ILE A 132 6.09 0.56 2.27
C ILE A 132 5.45 1.18 3.52
N ILE A 133 6.29 1.67 4.44
CA ILE A 133 5.85 2.50 5.57
C ILE A 133 6.36 3.93 5.36
N LEU A 134 5.44 4.89 5.33
CA LEU A 134 5.72 6.32 5.25
C LEU A 134 5.60 6.99 6.62
N THR A 135 5.85 8.29 6.65
CA THR A 135 5.70 9.19 7.78
C THR A 135 4.41 8.93 8.57
N GLY A 136 4.55 8.98 9.89
CA GLY A 136 3.44 8.76 10.79
C GLY A 136 3.86 8.58 12.24
N MET A 137 2.90 8.78 13.13
CA MET A 137 3.07 8.60 14.57
C MET A 137 2.74 7.17 14.98
N GLY A 138 3.47 6.65 15.97
CA GLY A 138 3.25 5.32 16.54
C GLY A 138 4.02 4.23 15.81
N GLU A 139 3.49 3.02 15.84
CA GLU A 139 4.17 1.81 15.34
C GLU A 139 3.28 0.92 14.44
N ASP A 140 2.07 1.36 14.09
CA ASP A 140 1.24 0.54 13.21
C ASP A 140 1.91 0.38 11.84
N GLY A 141 1.90 -0.86 11.36
CA GLY A 141 2.59 -1.30 10.17
C GLY A 141 3.94 -1.95 10.45
N ALA A 142 4.61 -1.68 11.58
CA ALA A 142 5.94 -2.24 11.84
C ALA A 142 5.93 -3.78 11.89
N LYS A 143 4.99 -4.38 12.63
CA LYS A 143 4.87 -5.85 12.71
C LYS A 143 4.39 -6.46 11.39
N GLY A 144 3.46 -5.79 10.71
CA GLY A 144 2.97 -6.24 9.40
C GLY A 144 4.05 -6.21 8.33
N LEU A 145 4.88 -5.17 8.30
CA LEU A 145 6.00 -5.05 7.37
C LEU A 145 7.05 -6.15 7.63
N LEU A 146 7.32 -6.47 8.90
CA LEU A 146 8.17 -7.60 9.26
C LEU A 146 7.60 -8.94 8.77
N ALA A 147 6.30 -9.18 8.93
CA ALA A 147 5.66 -10.38 8.41
C ALA A 147 5.78 -10.46 6.87
N MET A 148 5.59 -9.35 6.17
CA MET A 148 5.81 -9.27 4.72
C MET A 148 7.25 -9.63 4.35
N ARG A 149 8.24 -9.05 5.04
CA ARG A 149 9.66 -9.35 4.80
C ARG A 149 9.98 -10.82 5.03
N GLN A 150 9.48 -11.41 6.12
CA GLN A 150 9.65 -12.83 6.43
C GLN A 150 8.99 -13.73 5.38
N ALA A 151 7.91 -13.29 4.75
CA ALA A 151 7.26 -13.96 3.62
C ALA A 151 7.97 -13.73 2.27
N GLY A 152 9.11 -13.02 2.23
CA GLY A 152 9.93 -12.79 1.04
C GLY A 152 9.58 -11.52 0.25
N ALA A 153 8.68 -10.67 0.77
CA ALA A 153 8.32 -9.41 0.12
C ALA A 153 9.46 -8.38 0.21
N ARG A 154 9.48 -7.45 -0.75
CA ARG A 154 10.32 -6.24 -0.67
C ARG A 154 9.73 -5.28 0.35
N THR A 155 10.56 -4.64 1.16
CA THR A 155 10.08 -3.83 2.29
C THR A 155 10.90 -2.57 2.50
N VAL A 156 10.25 -1.41 2.42
CA VAL A 156 10.91 -0.09 2.49
C VAL A 156 10.23 0.76 3.56
N ALA A 157 11.03 1.55 4.27
CA ALA A 157 10.55 2.61 5.14
C ALA A 157 11.05 3.98 4.62
N GLN A 158 10.23 5.02 4.79
CA GLN A 158 10.66 6.39 4.52
C GLN A 158 11.79 6.79 5.48
N ASP A 159 12.81 7.47 4.98
CA ASP A 159 13.91 7.93 5.83
C ASP A 159 13.50 9.07 6.79
N LYS A 160 14.37 9.34 7.76
CA LYS A 160 14.17 10.41 8.74
C LYS A 160 14.17 11.80 8.12
N GLU A 161 15.00 12.03 7.11
CA GLU A 161 15.21 13.35 6.51
C GLU A 161 13.95 13.86 5.80
N THR A 162 13.21 12.96 5.15
CA THR A 162 12.00 13.34 4.41
C THR A 162 10.70 13.11 5.17
N SER A 163 10.75 12.45 6.34
CA SER A 163 9.59 12.20 7.18
C SER A 163 9.19 13.45 7.99
N GLU A 164 7.90 13.75 8.01
CA GLU A 164 7.37 14.78 8.92
C GLU A 164 7.34 14.26 10.36
N ILE A 165 6.90 13.01 10.54
CA ILE A 165 6.97 12.25 11.79
C ILE A 165 7.61 10.90 11.51
N TYR A 166 8.80 10.68 12.05
CA TYR A 166 9.63 9.51 11.76
C TYR A 166 9.33 8.29 12.66
N SER A 167 8.36 8.36 13.58
CA SER A 167 8.07 7.27 14.53
C SER A 167 7.70 5.94 13.86
N MET A 168 6.75 5.95 12.90
CA MET A 168 6.31 4.73 12.20
C MET A 168 7.44 4.13 11.35
N PRO A 169 8.13 4.91 10.47
CA PRO A 169 9.26 4.38 9.72
C PRO A 169 10.41 3.89 10.61
N GLU A 170 10.71 4.60 11.71
CA GLU A 170 11.73 4.18 12.68
C GLU A 170 11.38 2.83 13.31
N SER A 171 10.13 2.65 13.76
CA SER A 171 9.67 1.39 14.37
C SER A 171 9.79 0.22 13.39
N ALA A 172 9.35 0.43 12.15
CA ALA A 172 9.44 -0.56 11.08
C ALA A 172 10.89 -0.89 10.70
N PHE A 173 11.83 0.04 10.82
CA PHE A 173 13.25 -0.25 10.59
C PHE A 173 13.89 -0.95 11.79
N ARG A 174 13.65 -0.47 13.01
CA ARG A 174 14.25 -1.00 14.25
C ARG A 174 13.84 -2.43 14.54
N ASN A 175 12.63 -2.84 14.19
CA ASN A 175 12.18 -4.23 14.37
C ASN A 175 12.65 -5.16 13.24
N GLY A 176 13.43 -4.66 12.27
CA GLY A 176 13.90 -5.41 11.12
C GLY A 176 12.84 -5.60 10.04
N GLY A 177 11.70 -4.92 10.10
CA GLY A 177 10.62 -5.04 9.12
C GLY A 177 10.96 -4.41 7.77
N ALA A 178 11.61 -3.25 7.78
CA ALA A 178 12.10 -2.61 6.56
C ALA A 178 13.49 -3.13 6.20
N GLU A 179 13.66 -3.62 4.97
CA GLU A 179 14.96 -4.02 4.45
C GLU A 179 15.85 -2.80 4.11
N ARG A 180 15.23 -1.67 3.76
CA ARG A 180 15.90 -0.41 3.40
C ARG A 180 15.12 0.81 3.89
N GLN A 181 15.85 1.89 4.14
CA GLN A 181 15.28 3.23 4.29
C GLN A 181 15.60 4.07 3.06
N MET A 182 14.65 4.90 2.63
CA MET A 182 14.78 5.69 1.41
C MET A 182 14.08 7.04 1.54
N GLY A 183 14.65 8.07 0.91
CA GLY A 183 14.01 9.37 0.79
C GLY A 183 12.71 9.29 0.00
N LEU A 184 11.70 10.05 0.43
CA LEU A 184 10.35 10.02 -0.14
C LEU A 184 10.32 10.10 -1.68
N GLY A 185 11.16 10.97 -2.26
CA GLY A 185 11.23 11.17 -3.71
C GLY A 185 11.76 9.96 -4.50
N LEU A 186 12.39 8.99 -3.84
CA LEU A 186 12.94 7.78 -4.47
C LEU A 186 11.97 6.59 -4.43
N ILE A 187 10.93 6.65 -3.59
CA ILE A 187 10.01 5.53 -3.35
C ILE A 187 9.18 5.20 -4.60
N SER A 188 8.71 6.21 -5.34
CA SER A 188 7.95 5.99 -6.59
C SER A 188 8.76 5.25 -7.65
N GLY A 189 10.04 5.58 -7.78
CA GLY A 189 10.97 4.87 -8.67
C GLY A 189 11.23 3.43 -8.25
N GLU A 190 11.30 3.17 -6.94
CA GLU A 190 11.47 1.81 -6.41
C GLU A 190 10.22 0.94 -6.66
N ILE A 191 9.02 1.48 -6.47
CA ILE A 191 7.76 0.81 -6.79
C ILE A 191 7.72 0.47 -8.30
N THR A 192 8.08 1.43 -9.15
CA THR A 192 8.12 1.23 -10.61
C THR A 192 9.07 0.09 -10.98
N ARG A 193 10.29 0.09 -10.42
CA ARG A 193 11.29 -0.96 -10.64
C ARG A 193 10.80 -2.32 -10.17
N PHE A 194 10.14 -2.38 -9.01
CA PHE A 194 9.54 -3.60 -8.48
C PHE A 194 8.52 -4.21 -9.46
N CYS A 195 7.55 -3.41 -9.93
CA CYS A 195 6.53 -3.91 -10.85
C CYS A 195 7.13 -4.31 -12.23
N MET A 196 8.13 -3.58 -12.74
CA MET A 196 8.79 -3.89 -14.02
C MET A 196 9.61 -5.19 -13.99
N ASN A 197 10.47 -5.35 -12.99
CA ASN A 197 11.37 -6.52 -12.88
C ASN A 197 10.60 -7.83 -12.75
N MET A 198 9.41 -7.77 -12.16
CA MET A 198 8.55 -8.92 -11.95
C MET A 198 7.76 -9.31 -13.22
N ASN A 199 7.37 -8.34 -14.05
CA ASN A 199 6.77 -8.63 -15.36
C ASN A 199 7.74 -9.37 -16.30
N ASN A 200 9.04 -9.06 -16.23
CA ASN A 200 10.07 -9.70 -17.04
C ASN A 200 10.40 -11.14 -16.63
N LYS A 201 10.09 -11.54 -15.38
CA LYS A 201 10.32 -12.91 -14.88
C LYS A 201 9.21 -13.88 -15.26
N THR A 202 8.00 -13.39 -15.51
CA THR A 202 6.84 -14.20 -15.94
C THR A 202 6.78 -14.45 -17.45
N GLY A 203 7.69 -13.86 -18.23
CA GLY A 203 7.81 -14.06 -19.69
C GLY A 203 8.90 -15.05 -20.12
N ARG A 204 9.41 -15.87 -19.19
CA ARG A 204 10.35 -16.97 -19.47
C ARG A 204 9.76 -18.29 -19.00
#